data_AF-A0A975P2A3-F1
#
_entry.id   AF-A0A975P2A3-F1
#
_cell.length_a   1.000
_cell.length_b   1.000
_cell.length_c   1.000
_cell.angle_alpha   90.00
_cell.angle_beta   90.00
_cell.angle_gamma   90.00
#
_symmetry.space_group_name_H-M   'P 1'
#
loop_
_entity.id
_entity.type
_entity.pdbx_description
1 polymer ?
#
loop_
_entity_poly.entity_id
_entity_poly.type
_entity_poly.pdbx_seq_one_letter_code
_entity_poly.pdbx_strand_id
1 'polypeptide(L)'
;MNTENVVKNLRVLWRTDRIIADIRLRHMLVSLGLRAFAALIAAFGLLMLELSAYFALVQIWSAISAAAILGGVNFLIAAVLFVFSGRPPSGRELELANEIHGSSVEALQLEARALQSQVSGMIHHPLNGILPLLIVPLITIIIKSLKKPAASPASAAAPAAEQK
;
A
#
# COMPACT_ATOMS: atom_id res chain seq x y z
N MET A 1 5.80 -39.20 2.83
CA MET A 1 5.25 -38.00 2.15
C MET A 1 6.05 -37.77 0.87
N ASN A 2 5.41 -37.76 -0.30
CA ASN A 2 6.10 -37.71 -1.59
C ASN A 2 6.60 -36.30 -1.91
N THR A 3 7.85 -36.00 -1.55
CA THR A 3 8.56 -34.75 -1.85
C THR A 3 8.56 -34.41 -3.34
N GLU A 4 8.54 -35.42 -4.22
CA GLU A 4 8.49 -35.24 -5.68
C GLU A 4 7.20 -34.56 -6.15
N ASN A 5 6.06 -34.91 -5.54
CA ASN A 5 4.77 -34.31 -5.86
C ASN A 5 4.69 -32.85 -5.40
N VAL A 6 5.31 -32.54 -4.24
CA VAL A 6 5.39 -31.16 -3.71
C VAL A 6 6.21 -30.28 -4.64
N VAL A 7 7.40 -30.73 -5.08
CA VAL A 7 8.26 -29.95 -5.99
C VAL A 7 7.60 -29.75 -7.35
N LYS A 8 6.88 -30.76 -7.87
CA LYS A 8 6.15 -30.66 -9.14
C LYS A 8 5.02 -29.62 -9.06
N ASN A 9 4.21 -29.66 -7.99
CA ASN A 9 3.13 -28.71 -7.77
C ASN A 9 3.66 -27.29 -7.54
N LEU A 10 4.75 -27.12 -6.77
CA LEU A 10 5.36 -25.81 -6.50
C LEU A 10 5.93 -25.18 -7.77
N ARG A 11 6.51 -25.99 -8.66
CA ARG A 11 7.03 -25.52 -9.96
C ARG A 11 5.91 -25.04 -10.89
N VAL A 12 4.76 -25.74 -10.89
CA VAL A 12 3.58 -25.33 -11.65
C VAL A 12 2.98 -24.05 -11.09
N LEU A 13 2.90 -23.93 -9.76
CA LEU A 13 2.42 -22.73 -9.08
C LEU A 13 3.31 -21.52 -9.40
N TRP A 14 4.63 -21.66 -9.24
CA TRP A 14 5.58 -20.58 -9.52
C TRP A 14 5.55 -20.14 -10.99
N ARG A 15 5.42 -21.08 -11.95
CA ARG A 15 5.29 -20.70 -13.36
C ARG A 15 4.05 -19.85 -13.60
N THR A 16 2.94 -20.19 -12.95
CA THR A 16 1.67 -19.47 -13.06
C THR A 16 1.76 -18.09 -12.41
N ASP A 17 2.32 -18.00 -11.19
CA ASP A 17 2.52 -16.74 -10.47
C ASP A 17 3.43 -15.78 -11.23
N ARG A 18 4.48 -16.28 -11.89
CA ARG A 18 5.37 -15.44 -12.69
C ARG A 18 4.67 -14.84 -13.92
N ILE A 19 3.77 -15.59 -14.56
CA ILE A 19 3.00 -15.09 -15.71
C ILE A 19 2.00 -14.01 -15.25
N ILE A 20 1.30 -14.26 -14.14
CA ILE A 20 0.34 -13.29 -13.56
C ILE A 20 1.07 -12.01 -13.13
N ALA A 21 2.22 -12.16 -12.46
CA ALA A 21 3.04 -11.04 -12.04
C ALA A 21 3.51 -10.20 -13.23
N ASP A 22 3.99 -10.81 -14.32
CA ASP A 22 4.46 -10.07 -15.51
C ASP A 22 3.33 -9.27 -16.19
N ILE A 23 2.14 -9.87 -16.33
CA ILE A 23 0.96 -9.19 -16.90
C ILE A 23 0.57 -7.99 -16.03
N ARG A 24 0.51 -8.18 -14.71
CA ARG A 24 0.17 -7.10 -13.77
C ARG A 24 1.23 -6.00 -13.75
N LEU A 25 2.51 -6.37 -13.81
CA LEU A 25 3.62 -5.42 -13.82
C LEU A 25 3.58 -4.57 -15.08
N ARG A 26 3.39 -5.17 -16.25
CA ARG A 26 3.27 -4.43 -17.51
C ARG A 26 2.09 -3.49 -17.51
N HIS A 27 0.93 -3.95 -17.05
CA HIS A 27 -0.25 -3.08 -16.97
C HIS A 27 -0.06 -1.92 -16.00
N MET A 28 0.55 -2.15 -14.83
CA MET A 28 0.90 -1.09 -13.89
C MET A 28 1.95 -0.13 -14.46
N LEU A 29 3.01 -0.63 -15.10
CA LEU A 29 4.07 0.19 -15.67
C LEU A 29 3.55 1.08 -16.80
N VAL A 30 2.71 0.55 -17.69
CA VAL A 30 2.14 1.32 -18.79
C VAL A 30 1.14 2.36 -18.27
N SER A 31 0.24 1.98 -17.36
CA SER A 31 -0.74 2.91 -16.80
C SER A 31 -0.11 3.99 -15.93
N LEU A 32 0.90 3.66 -15.12
CA LEU A 32 1.66 4.63 -14.32
C LEU A 32 2.51 5.52 -15.21
N GLY A 33 3.17 4.95 -16.23
CA GLY A 33 3.97 5.71 -17.20
C GLY A 33 3.13 6.74 -17.95
N LEU A 34 1.96 6.35 -18.46
CA LEU A 34 1.06 7.27 -19.16
C LEU A 34 0.51 8.36 -18.24
N ARG A 35 0.15 8.01 -16.99
CA ARG A 35 -0.30 8.98 -15.98
C ARG A 35 0.81 9.95 -15.58
N ALA A 36 2.04 9.47 -15.37
CA ALA A 36 3.19 10.30 -15.05
C ALA A 36 3.51 11.27 -16.20
N PHE A 37 3.48 10.79 -17.44
CA PHE A 37 3.70 11.62 -18.62
C PHE A 37 2.60 12.68 -18.80
N ALA A 38 1.33 12.31 -18.61
CA ALA A 38 0.22 13.25 -18.61
C ALA A 38 0.37 14.32 -17.51
N ALA A 39 0.76 13.91 -16.29
CA ALA A 39 1.02 14.84 -15.20
C ALA A 39 2.18 15.80 -15.51
N LEU A 40 3.24 15.31 -16.15
CA LEU A 40 4.37 16.12 -16.59
C LEU A 40 3.93 17.17 -17.62
N ILE A 41 3.19 16.76 -18.65
CA ILE A 41 2.64 17.69 -19.65
C ILE A 41 1.74 18.74 -18.99
N ALA A 42 0.87 18.32 -18.08
CA ALA A 42 -0.01 19.22 -17.35
C ALA A 42 0.79 20.24 -16.52
N ALA A 43 1.86 19.80 -15.83
CA ALA A 43 2.74 20.70 -15.08
C ALA A 43 3.44 21.71 -16.01
N PHE A 44 4.00 21.27 -17.13
CA PHE A 44 4.61 22.17 -18.11
C PHE A 44 3.60 23.15 -18.72
N GLY A 45 2.40 22.68 -19.05
CA GLY A 45 1.31 23.52 -19.56
C GLY A 45 0.89 24.58 -18.56
N LEU A 46 0.78 24.22 -17.28
CA LEU A 46 0.47 25.16 -16.21
C LEU A 46 1.57 26.21 -16.04
N LEU A 47 2.85 25.82 -16.06
CA LEU A 47 3.98 26.75 -16.01
C LEU A 47 4.00 27.72 -17.20
N MET A 48 3.75 27.23 -18.40
CA MET A 48 3.70 28.07 -19.60
C MET A 48 2.51 29.05 -19.57
N LEU A 49 1.35 28.58 -19.08
CA LEU A 49 0.18 29.44 -18.89
C LEU A 49 0.47 30.52 -17.85
N GLU A 50 1.17 30.18 -16.77
CA GLU A 50 1.59 31.13 -15.75
C GLU A 50 2.53 32.20 -16.33
N LEU A 51 3.57 31.81 -17.06
CA LEU A 51 4.46 32.78 -17.73
C LEU A 51 3.69 33.68 -18.70
N SER A 52 2.80 33.11 -19.51
CA SER A 52 1.97 33.87 -20.45
C SER A 52 1.06 34.87 -19.73
N ALA A 53 0.37 34.43 -18.68
CA ALA A 53 -0.50 35.27 -17.89
C ALA A 53 0.27 36.36 -17.15
N TYR A 54 1.46 36.04 -16.63
CA TYR A 54 2.34 37.01 -15.99
C TYR A 54 2.77 38.12 -16.97
N PHE A 55 3.25 37.76 -18.16
CA PHE A 55 3.64 38.74 -19.18
C PHE A 55 2.47 39.57 -19.70
N ALA A 56 1.28 38.98 -19.81
CA ALA A 56 0.07 39.73 -20.18
C ALA A 56 -0.36 40.71 -19.07
N LEU A 57 -0.28 40.28 -17.80
CA LEU A 57 -0.75 41.08 -16.67
C LEU A 57 0.22 42.21 -16.31
N VAL A 58 1.54 41.98 -16.41
CA VAL A 58 2.57 43.00 -16.15
C VAL A 58 2.51 44.15 -17.17
N GLN A 59 1.87 43.94 -18.33
CA GLN A 59 1.65 45.00 -19.30
C GLN A 59 0.59 46.03 -18.84
N ILE A 60 -0.31 45.61 -17.94
CA ILE A 60 -1.44 46.42 -17.45
C ILE A 60 -1.18 46.85 -15.98
N TRP A 61 -0.52 46.01 -15.19
CA TRP A 61 -0.27 46.18 -13.76
C TRP A 61 1.24 46.09 -13.44
N SER A 62 1.65 46.43 -12.21
CA SER A 62 3.04 46.23 -11.76
C SER A 62 3.40 44.75 -11.62
N ALA A 63 4.68 44.42 -11.81
CA ALA A 63 5.25 43.07 -11.63
C ALA A 63 4.91 42.46 -10.26
N ILE A 64 4.94 43.28 -9.21
CA ILE A 64 4.65 42.84 -7.84
C ILE A 64 3.20 42.38 -7.71
N SER A 65 2.26 43.21 -8.19
CA SER A 65 0.83 42.87 -8.18
C SER A 65 0.50 41.69 -9.08
N ALA A 66 1.17 41.58 -10.24
CA ALA A 66 0.97 40.45 -11.15
C ALA A 66 1.39 39.13 -10.48
N ALA A 67 2.57 39.10 -9.86
CA ALA A 67 3.06 37.93 -9.12
C ALA A 67 2.14 37.57 -7.94
N ALA A 68 1.63 38.56 -7.20
CA ALA A 68 0.71 38.31 -6.08
C ALA A 68 -0.62 37.69 -6.54
N ILE A 69 -1.21 38.20 -7.63
CA ILE A 69 -2.46 37.67 -8.19
C ILE A 69 -2.26 36.25 -8.70
N LEU A 70 -1.20 36.01 -9.48
CA LEU A 70 -0.90 34.68 -10.03
C LEU A 70 -0.61 33.66 -8.93
N GLY A 71 0.17 34.04 -7.91
CA GLY A 71 0.40 33.20 -6.75
C GLY A 71 -0.89 32.85 -6.00
N GLY A 72 -1.80 33.82 -5.86
CA GLY A 72 -3.13 33.59 -5.29
C GLY A 72 -3.97 32.59 -6.10
N VAL A 73 -3.96 32.71 -7.43
CA VAL A 73 -4.63 31.77 -8.32
C VAL A 73 -4.04 30.36 -8.21
N ASN A 74 -2.71 30.22 -8.18
CA ASN A 74 -2.04 28.93 -8.01
C ASN A 74 -2.37 28.28 -6.66
N PHE A 75 -2.43 29.07 -5.58
CA PHE A 75 -2.91 28.58 -4.28
C PHE A 75 -4.34 28.08 -4.33
N LEU A 76 -5.23 28.80 -5.04
CA LEU A 76 -6.61 28.38 -5.26
C LEU A 76 -6.68 27.06 -6.02
N ILE A 77 -5.92 26.92 -7.11
CA ILE A 77 -5.83 25.68 -7.89
C ILE A 77 -5.33 24.53 -6.98
N ALA A 78 -4.28 24.76 -6.19
CA ALA A 78 -3.75 23.76 -5.26
C ALA A 78 -4.78 23.34 -4.20
N ALA A 79 -5.54 24.29 -3.64
CA ALA A 79 -6.60 24.00 -2.67
C ALA A 79 -7.71 23.14 -3.30
N VAL A 80 -8.13 23.47 -4.52
CA VAL A 80 -9.11 22.68 -5.28
C VAL A 80 -8.58 21.26 -5.52
N LEU A 81 -7.35 21.12 -6.02
CA LEU A 81 -6.72 19.81 -6.23
C LEU A 81 -6.62 19.00 -4.93
N PHE A 82 -6.30 19.65 -3.80
CA PHE A 82 -6.22 18.98 -2.51
C PHE A 82 -7.58 18.42 -2.06
N VAL A 83 -8.66 19.21 -2.19
CA VAL A 83 -10.02 18.77 -1.87
C VAL A 83 -10.47 17.60 -2.77
N PHE A 84 -10.13 17.64 -4.07
CA PHE A 84 -10.49 16.56 -4.99
C PHE A 84 -9.61 15.32 -4.83
N SER A 85 -8.31 15.49 -4.55
CA SER A 85 -7.37 14.39 -4.34
C SER A 85 -7.56 13.69 -2.98
N GLY A 86 -8.12 14.38 -1.98
CA GLY A 86 -8.56 13.79 -0.70
C GLY A 86 -9.82 12.92 -0.82
N ARG A 87 -10.49 12.99 -1.98
CA ARG A 87 -11.50 12.08 -2.54
C ARG A 87 -11.12 10.59 -2.44
N PRO A 88 -11.46 9.75 -1.42
CA PRO A 88 -11.05 8.34 -1.48
C PRO A 88 -11.56 7.69 -2.78
N PRO A 89 -10.76 6.81 -3.42
CA PRO A 89 -11.15 6.18 -4.68
C PRO A 89 -12.50 5.49 -4.52
N SER A 90 -13.38 5.78 -5.48
CA SER A 90 -14.80 5.43 -5.55
C SER A 90 -15.13 4.04 -4.98
N GLY A 91 -16.13 4.01 -4.08
CA GLY A 91 -16.52 2.87 -3.25
C GLY A 91 -16.74 1.53 -3.96
N ARG A 92 -16.87 1.46 -5.29
CA ARG A 92 -17.02 0.20 -6.02
C ARG A 92 -15.73 -0.65 -6.04
N GLU A 93 -14.55 -0.04 -6.10
CA GLU A 93 -13.27 -0.78 -6.04
C GLU A 93 -12.93 -1.20 -4.59
N LEU A 94 -13.37 -0.40 -3.61
CA LEU A 94 -13.23 -0.72 -2.18
C LEU A 94 -14.20 -1.82 -1.75
N GLU A 95 -15.44 -1.80 -2.26
CA GLU A 95 -16.48 -2.80 -2.00
C GLU A 95 -16.09 -4.15 -2.62
N LEU A 96 -15.59 -4.16 -3.86
CA LEU A 96 -15.02 -5.36 -4.49
C LEU A 96 -13.77 -5.87 -3.74
N ALA A 97 -12.89 -4.99 -3.29
CA ALA A 97 -11.74 -5.39 -2.48
C ALA A 97 -12.14 -5.96 -1.12
N ASN A 98 -13.20 -5.42 -0.50
CA ASN A 98 -13.73 -5.89 0.79
C ASN A 98 -14.47 -7.22 0.66
N GLU A 99 -15.22 -7.43 -0.43
CA GLU A 99 -15.86 -8.71 -0.76
C GLU A 99 -14.82 -9.82 -1.00
N ILE A 100 -13.77 -9.53 -1.76
CA ILE A 100 -12.65 -10.47 -2.00
C ILE A 100 -11.87 -10.74 -0.70
N HIS A 101 -11.71 -9.73 0.16
CA HIS A 101 -11.07 -9.91 1.47
C HIS A 101 -11.93 -10.79 2.39
N GLY A 102 -13.24 -10.55 2.44
CA GLY A 102 -14.20 -11.35 3.20
C GLY A 102 -14.21 -12.82 2.77
N SER A 103 -14.30 -13.08 1.46
CA SER A 103 -14.31 -14.45 0.93
C SER A 103 -12.97 -15.17 1.17
N SER A 104 -11.85 -14.44 1.13
CA SER A 104 -10.52 -14.99 1.41
C SER A 104 -10.33 -15.29 2.89
N VAL A 105 -10.87 -14.46 3.80
CA VAL A 105 -10.84 -14.71 5.26
C VAL A 105 -11.73 -15.89 5.63
N GLU A 106 -12.92 -16.03 5.04
CA GLU A 106 -13.79 -17.19 5.26
C GLU A 106 -13.15 -18.48 4.75
N ALA A 107 -12.53 -18.45 3.57
CA ALA A 107 -11.76 -19.58 3.04
C ALA A 107 -10.57 -19.94 3.97
N LEU A 108 -9.82 -18.93 4.46
CA LEU A 108 -8.75 -19.14 5.43
C LEU A 108 -9.26 -19.69 6.77
N GLN A 109 -10.45 -19.30 7.23
CA GLN A 109 -11.04 -19.82 8.46
C GLN A 109 -11.50 -21.27 8.32
N LEU A 110 -12.09 -21.62 7.17
CA LEU A 110 -12.45 -23.00 6.83
C LEU A 110 -11.21 -23.89 6.75
N GLU A 111 -10.15 -23.40 6.10
CA GLU A 111 -8.89 -24.12 5.98
C GLU A 111 -8.13 -24.18 7.31
N ALA A 112 -8.19 -23.13 8.14
CA ALA A 112 -7.65 -23.15 9.50
C ALA A 112 -8.40 -24.13 10.42
N ARG A 113 -9.73 -24.24 10.31
CA ARG A 113 -10.52 -25.25 11.04
C ARG A 113 -10.22 -26.66 10.54
N ALA A 114 -10.05 -26.85 9.23
CA ALA A 114 -9.65 -28.13 8.67
C ALA A 114 -8.24 -28.53 9.11
N LEU A 115 -7.28 -27.61 9.10
CA LEU A 115 -5.93 -27.79 9.63
C LEU A 115 -5.93 -28.02 11.14
N GLN A 116 -6.74 -27.28 11.91
CA GLN A 116 -6.91 -27.51 13.34
C GLN A 116 -7.51 -28.88 13.62
N SER A 117 -8.47 -29.35 12.82
CA SER A 117 -9.05 -30.69 12.97
C SER A 117 -8.05 -31.80 12.59
N GLN A 118 -7.20 -31.57 11.58
CA GLN A 118 -6.12 -32.49 11.21
C GLN A 118 -5.00 -32.49 12.25
N VAL A 119 -4.63 -31.33 12.79
CA VAL A 119 -3.64 -31.18 13.86
C VAL A 119 -4.18 -31.74 15.17
N SER A 120 -5.42 -31.47 15.56
CA SER A 120 -6.07 -32.09 16.72
C SER A 120 -6.21 -33.60 16.54
N GLY A 121 -6.63 -34.08 15.36
CA GLY A 121 -6.66 -35.51 15.04
C GLY A 121 -5.28 -36.18 15.08
N MET A 122 -4.23 -35.43 14.78
CA MET A 122 -2.83 -35.88 14.88
C MET A 122 -2.26 -35.76 16.32
N ILE A 123 -2.73 -34.80 17.13
CA ILE A 123 -2.39 -34.66 18.56
C ILE A 123 -3.10 -35.73 19.39
N HIS A 124 -4.29 -36.16 18.97
CA HIS A 124 -5.00 -37.29 19.57
C HIS A 124 -4.36 -38.66 19.22
N HIS A 125 -3.30 -38.69 18.39
CA HIS A 125 -2.36 -39.82 18.39
C HIS A 125 -1.29 -39.62 19.46
N PRO A 126 -1.20 -40.52 20.46
CA PRO A 126 -0.40 -40.33 21.67
C PRO A 126 1.08 -40.61 21.39
N LEU A 127 1.75 -39.73 20.66
CA LEU A 127 3.22 -39.71 20.63
C LEU A 127 3.73 -38.75 21.71
N ASN A 128 3.54 -39.22 22.94
CA ASN A 128 4.50 -39.20 24.03
C ASN A 128 5.20 -37.84 24.34
N GLY A 129 4.54 -37.03 25.18
CA GLY A 129 5.18 -36.54 26.42
C GLY A 129 6.04 -35.28 26.42
N ILE A 130 6.42 -34.65 25.30
CA ILE A 130 7.43 -33.54 25.34
C ILE A 130 6.95 -32.22 24.67
N LEU A 131 5.86 -32.24 23.91
CA LEU A 131 5.41 -31.07 23.13
C LEU A 131 4.67 -29.92 23.87
N PRO A 132 3.98 -30.10 25.03
CA PRO A 132 3.19 -29.01 25.61
C PRO A 132 4.00 -27.81 26.09
N LEU A 133 5.32 -27.98 26.34
CA LEU A 133 6.17 -26.90 26.86
C LEU A 133 6.61 -25.88 25.80
N LEU A 134 6.61 -26.24 24.52
CA LEU A 134 7.17 -25.38 23.45
C LEU A 134 6.09 -24.70 22.58
N ILE A 135 4.89 -25.27 22.49
CA ILE A 135 3.85 -24.78 21.56
C ILE A 135 3.02 -23.64 22.19
N VAL A 136 2.77 -23.71 23.51
CA VAL A 136 2.05 -22.67 24.26
C VAL A 136 2.70 -21.28 24.17
N PRO A 137 4.04 -21.11 24.34
CA PRO A 137 4.65 -19.78 24.22
C PRO A 137 4.60 -19.22 22.80
N LEU A 138 4.69 -20.06 21.75
CA LEU A 138 4.64 -19.60 20.36
C LEU A 138 3.26 -19.05 19.97
N ILE A 139 2.19 -19.74 20.35
CA ILE A 139 0.82 -19.27 20.12
C ILE A 139 0.58 -17.95 20.88
N THR A 140 1.09 -17.84 22.11
CA THR A 140 0.99 -16.63 22.91
C THR A 140 1.75 -15.45 22.30
N ILE A 141 2.94 -15.69 21.72
CA ILE A 141 3.74 -14.67 21.01
C ILE A 141 3.00 -14.18 19.77
N ILE A 142 2.42 -15.08 18.98
CA ILE A 142 1.67 -14.72 17.76
C ILE A 142 0.44 -13.89 18.11
N ILE A 143 -0.34 -14.30 19.11
CA ILE A 143 -1.51 -13.53 19.58
C ILE A 143 -1.08 -12.17 20.13
N LYS A 144 0.04 -12.08 20.85
CA LYS A 144 0.56 -10.82 21.41
C LYS A 144 1.05 -9.85 20.33
N SER A 145 1.63 -10.35 19.24
CA SER A 145 2.02 -9.52 18.08
C SER A 145 0.83 -9.03 17.27
N LEU A 146 -0.26 -9.81 17.20
CA LEU A 146 -1.48 -9.40 16.50
C LEU A 146 -2.34 -8.42 17.32
N LYS A 147 -2.25 -8.45 18.65
CA LYS A 147 -3.05 -7.60 19.55
C LYS A 147 -2.47 -6.22 19.83
N LYS A 148 -1.39 -5.81 19.15
CA LYS A 148 -0.82 -4.46 19.31
C LYS A 148 -1.07 -3.61 18.04
N PRO A 149 -2.17 -2.85 17.98
CA PRO A 149 -2.32 -1.76 17.03
C PRO A 149 -1.43 -0.58 17.45
N ALA A 150 -1.09 0.23 16.45
CA ALA A 150 -0.24 1.41 16.48
C ALA A 150 -0.36 2.29 17.74
N ALA A 151 0.79 2.61 18.32
CA ALA A 151 1.01 3.87 19.01
C ALA A 151 2.38 4.40 18.55
N SER A 152 2.35 5.52 17.84
CA SER A 152 3.51 6.38 17.57
C SER A 152 4.15 6.80 18.90
N PRO A 153 5.47 7.07 18.92
CA PRO A 153 5.80 8.50 18.95
C PRO A 153 6.98 8.85 18.03
N ALA A 154 6.75 9.87 17.21
CA ALA A 154 7.79 10.86 16.96
C ALA A 154 7.94 11.72 18.23
N SER A 155 9.15 11.82 18.78
CA SER A 155 9.77 13.01 19.39
C SER A 155 10.78 12.65 20.49
N ALA A 156 12.07 12.74 20.17
CA ALA A 156 13.18 13.13 21.06
C ALA A 156 14.39 13.45 20.15
N ALA A 157 14.57 14.69 19.72
CA ALA A 157 15.40 15.68 20.41
C ALA A 157 16.90 15.29 20.43
N ALA A 158 17.68 15.90 19.52
CA ALA A 158 19.06 16.31 19.80
C ALA A 158 19.06 17.31 20.98
N PRO A 159 20.12 17.48 21.82
CA PRO A 159 21.55 17.50 21.42
C PRO A 159 22.54 16.86 22.43
N ALA A 160 23.74 16.48 21.97
CA ALA A 160 24.95 16.32 22.78
C ALA A 160 26.16 16.41 21.82
N ALA A 161 26.94 17.49 21.84
CA ALA A 161 28.11 17.65 22.69
C ALA A 161 29.12 16.52 22.46
N GLU A 162 30.07 16.73 21.55
CA GLU A 162 31.33 16.00 21.57
C GLU A 162 32.47 17.01 21.58
N GLN A 163 33.25 16.88 22.64
CA GLN A 163 34.34 17.71 23.09
C GLN A 163 35.58 16.83 22.98
N LYS A 164 36.43 17.07 21.97
CA LYS A 164 37.88 16.89 22.08
C LYS A 164 38.61 17.60 20.94
#